data_AF-V7EKB7-F1
#
_entry.id   AF-V7EKB7-F1
#
_cell.length_a   1.000
_cell.length_b   1.000
_cell.length_c   1.000
_cell.angle_alpha   90.00
_cell.angle_beta   90.00
_cell.angle_gamma   90.00
#
_symmetry.space_group_name_H-M   'P 1'
#
loop_
_entity.id
_entity.type
_entity.pdbx_description
1 polymer ?
#
loop_
_entity_poly.entity_id
_entity_poly.type
_entity_poly.pdbx_seq_one_letter_code
_entity_poly.pdbx_strand_id
1 'polypeptide(L)'
;MFLSRILRPDGRRALALRQGSEAALVQGEDDLATLSNRAADEGNPLEDLLLRRGLDEPVDIAGLLAQGRVLCPLPCERVVLMPAGPGEAEEVPVLPPGKALSVPVSAALEGGAALVMVAGGAGPVPLGWVQTQGVTDGVRGRWLSCGPELCLALPEGPGLGHARLFSDSTRIAEFPIPGAEGPHRLPDLQPRPPGTIVLYRAARWMLRPRRDHDGATVETRIAGLGLPLQNPITAGTGAEMRRSA
;
A
#
# COMPACT_ATOMS: atom_id res chain seq x y z
N MET A 1 7.28 -12.34 5.72
CA MET A 1 6.39 -11.96 6.84
C MET A 1 5.50 -10.79 6.41
N PHE A 2 4.29 -10.65 6.97
CA PHE A 2 3.37 -9.55 6.66
C PHE A 2 3.05 -8.74 7.91
N LEU A 3 3.02 -7.42 7.79
CA LEU A 3 2.68 -6.49 8.86
C LEU A 3 1.39 -5.73 8.51
N SER A 4 0.41 -5.80 9.40
CA SER A 4 -0.83 -5.02 9.34
C SER A 4 -0.85 -3.95 10.43
N ARG A 5 -1.45 -2.80 10.14
CA ARG A 5 -1.88 -1.82 11.14
C ARG A 5 -3.37 -2.02 11.38
N ILE A 6 -3.80 -2.11 12.63
CA ILE A 6 -5.20 -2.37 12.97
C ILE A 6 -5.71 -1.41 14.04
N LEU A 7 -7.04 -1.27 14.12
CA LEU A 7 -7.73 -0.66 15.26
C LEU A 7 -8.23 -1.77 16.19
N ARG A 8 -7.87 -1.71 17.46
CA ARG A 8 -8.41 -2.55 18.54
C ARG A 8 -9.85 -2.12 18.91
N PRO A 9 -10.62 -2.95 19.65
CA PRO A 9 -12.01 -2.62 19.99
C PRO A 9 -12.15 -1.34 20.81
N ASP A 10 -11.10 -0.95 21.54
CA ASP A 10 -10.99 0.29 22.31
C ASP A 10 -10.61 1.52 21.45
N GLY A 11 -10.45 1.34 20.12
CA GLY A 11 -10.05 2.38 19.19
C GLY A 11 -8.55 2.66 19.13
N ARG A 12 -7.73 1.99 19.95
CA ARG A 12 -6.26 2.13 19.91
C ARG A 12 -5.69 1.45 18.67
N ARG A 13 -4.60 1.99 18.15
CA ARG A 13 -3.85 1.40 17.04
C ARG A 13 -2.97 0.27 17.57
N ALA A 14 -2.82 -0.79 16.81
CA ALA A 14 -1.88 -1.87 17.08
C ALA A 14 -1.24 -2.37 15.79
N LEU A 15 -0.13 -3.08 15.94
CA LEU A 15 0.55 -3.81 14.87
C LEU A 15 0.24 -5.29 15.01
N ALA A 16 0.00 -5.94 13.89
CA ALA A 16 -0.17 -7.39 13.83
C ALA A 16 0.78 -7.97 12.78
N LEU A 17 1.48 -9.03 13.17
CA LEU A 17 2.35 -9.79 12.28
C LEU A 17 1.64 -11.05 11.84
N ARG A 18 1.74 -11.36 10.55
CA ARG A 18 1.21 -12.58 9.95
C ARG A 18 2.29 -13.35 9.21
N GLN A 19 2.30 -14.67 9.41
CA GLN A 19 3.10 -15.62 8.68
C GLN A 19 2.21 -16.78 8.23
N GLY A 20 2.04 -16.94 6.92
CA GLY A 20 1.08 -17.90 6.38
C GLY A 20 -0.35 -17.55 6.82
N SER A 21 -1.06 -18.49 7.43
CA SER A 21 -2.41 -18.31 7.95
C SER A 21 -2.47 -17.77 9.38
N GLU A 22 -1.35 -17.71 10.10
CA GLU A 22 -1.30 -17.34 11.50
C GLU A 22 -0.93 -15.87 11.67
N ALA A 23 -1.67 -15.14 12.51
CA ALA A 23 -1.36 -13.76 12.86
C ALA A 23 -1.53 -13.50 14.35
N ALA A 24 -0.70 -12.62 14.90
CA ALA A 24 -0.74 -12.20 16.29
C ALA A 24 -0.37 -10.72 16.43
N LEU A 25 -0.78 -10.09 17.53
CA LEU A 25 -0.34 -8.73 17.85
C LEU A 25 1.17 -8.70 18.14
N VAL A 26 1.82 -7.59 17.77
CA VAL A 26 3.19 -7.31 18.17
C VAL A 26 3.16 -6.68 19.56
N GLN A 27 4.01 -7.15 20.47
CA GLN A 27 4.10 -6.59 21.81
C GLN A 27 4.63 -5.14 21.78
N GLY A 28 4.20 -4.33 22.76
CA GLY A 28 4.64 -2.93 22.94
C GLY A 28 3.69 -1.89 22.35
N GLU A 29 3.91 -0.61 22.70
CA GLU A 29 3.03 0.51 22.33
C GLU A 29 3.52 1.35 21.15
N ASP A 30 4.78 1.18 20.71
CA ASP A 30 5.29 2.01 19.63
C ASP A 30 4.56 1.74 18.31
N ASP A 31 4.26 2.81 17.59
CA ASP A 31 3.68 2.70 16.26
C ASP A 31 4.73 2.37 15.19
N LEU A 32 4.25 2.14 13.97
CA LEU A 32 5.11 1.83 12.84
C LEU A 32 6.07 2.99 12.49
N ALA A 33 5.70 4.25 12.72
CA ALA A 33 6.58 5.39 12.43
C ALA A 33 7.80 5.35 13.33
N THR A 34 7.60 5.17 14.64
CA THR A 34 8.68 5.02 15.62
C THR A 34 9.56 3.82 15.29
N LEU A 35 8.97 2.67 14.95
CA LEU A 35 9.74 1.48 14.56
C LEU A 35 10.54 1.65 13.27
N SER A 36 9.96 2.31 12.26
CA SER A 36 10.64 2.58 10.98
C SER A 36 11.80 3.54 11.14
N ASN A 37 11.64 4.61 11.93
CA ASN A 37 12.72 5.54 12.22
C ASN A 37 13.85 4.84 12.98
N ARG A 38 13.50 4.02 13.98
CA ARG A 38 14.49 3.22 14.71
C ARG A 38 15.24 2.23 13.83
N ALA A 39 14.53 1.55 12.92
CA ALA A 39 15.15 0.67 11.92
C ALA A 39 16.17 1.44 11.07
N ALA A 40 15.81 2.66 10.67
CA ALA A 40 16.69 3.52 9.88
C ALA A 40 17.90 4.01 10.67
N ASP A 41 17.72 4.45 11.92
CA ASP A 41 18.77 4.98 12.78
C ASP A 41 19.77 3.88 13.21
N GLU A 42 19.27 2.68 13.52
CA GLU A 42 20.12 1.56 13.95
C GLU A 42 20.70 0.75 12.77
N GLY A 43 20.24 0.99 11.54
CA GLY A 43 20.60 0.19 10.37
C GLY A 43 20.11 -1.27 10.45
N ASN A 44 19.09 -1.53 11.27
CA ASN A 44 18.50 -2.86 11.46
C ASN A 44 17.27 -3.03 10.56
N PRO A 45 17.05 -4.20 9.93
CA PRO A 45 15.78 -4.48 9.25
C PRO A 45 14.58 -4.32 10.20
N LEU A 46 13.49 -3.76 9.68
CA LEU A 46 12.25 -3.60 10.46
C LEU A 46 11.73 -4.96 10.99
N GLU A 47 11.89 -6.03 10.21
CA GLU A 47 11.55 -7.41 10.61
C GLU A 47 12.26 -7.84 11.90
N ASP A 48 13.56 -7.55 12.03
CA ASP A 48 14.35 -7.92 13.21
C ASP A 48 13.88 -7.18 14.45
N LEU A 49 13.57 -5.88 14.32
CA LEU A 49 13.04 -5.09 15.43
C LEU A 49 11.69 -5.62 15.91
N LEU A 50 10.82 -5.98 14.96
CA LEU A 50 9.50 -6.54 15.23
C LEU A 50 9.59 -7.91 15.92
N LEU A 51 10.47 -8.79 15.44
CA LEU A 51 10.70 -10.12 16.02
C LEU A 51 11.25 -10.05 17.45
N ARG A 52 12.14 -9.09 17.75
CA ARG A 52 12.70 -8.90 19.10
C ARG A 52 11.67 -8.49 20.14
N ARG A 53 10.55 -7.88 19.73
CA ARG A 53 9.47 -7.53 20.66
C ARG A 53 8.66 -8.72 21.12
N GLY A 54 8.59 -9.76 20.31
CA GLY A 54 7.68 -10.88 20.54
C GLY A 54 6.24 -10.58 20.14
N LEU A 55 5.41 -11.61 20.27
CA LEU A 55 4.00 -11.62 19.86
C LEU A 55 3.10 -11.77 21.09
N ASP A 56 1.90 -11.20 21.02
CA ASP A 56 0.86 -11.30 22.05
C ASP A 56 -0.30 -12.19 21.54
N GLU A 57 -1.56 -11.78 21.74
CA GLU A 57 -2.71 -12.59 21.39
C GLU A 57 -2.86 -12.80 19.86
N PRO A 58 -3.37 -13.97 19.43
CA PRO A 58 -3.70 -14.22 18.03
C PRO A 58 -4.83 -13.32 17.54
N VAL A 59 -4.80 -12.97 16.25
CA VAL A 59 -5.80 -12.11 15.62
C VAL A 59 -6.24 -12.62 14.24
N ASP A 60 -7.50 -12.39 13.91
CA ASP A 60 -8.05 -12.65 12.57
C ASP A 60 -7.99 -11.37 11.70
N ILE A 61 -6.94 -11.25 10.89
CA ILE A 61 -6.75 -10.10 10.00
C ILE A 61 -7.85 -9.99 8.95
N ALA A 62 -8.33 -11.12 8.41
CA ALA A 62 -9.38 -11.11 7.40
C ALA A 62 -10.71 -10.62 7.99
N GLY A 63 -11.05 -11.09 9.19
CA GLY A 63 -12.19 -10.60 9.96
C GLY A 63 -12.08 -9.11 10.30
N LEU A 64 -10.90 -8.64 10.71
CA LEU A 64 -10.66 -7.20 10.97
C LEU A 64 -10.77 -6.35 9.70
N LEU A 65 -10.32 -6.87 8.55
CA LEU A 65 -10.44 -6.19 7.26
C LEU A 65 -11.92 -6.05 6.86
N ALA A 66 -12.70 -7.12 6.99
CA ALA A 66 -14.14 -7.10 6.72
C ALA A 66 -14.92 -6.13 7.65
N GLN A 67 -14.42 -5.89 8.86
CA GLN A 67 -14.96 -4.91 9.81
C GLN A 67 -14.49 -3.46 9.52
N GLY A 68 -13.64 -3.24 8.52
CA GLY A 68 -13.05 -1.92 8.26
C GLY A 68 -12.07 -1.46 9.34
N ARG A 69 -11.50 -2.39 10.10
CA ARG A 69 -10.57 -2.12 11.22
C ARG A 69 -9.10 -2.27 10.86
N VAL A 70 -8.80 -2.72 9.64
CA VAL A 70 -7.43 -2.68 9.10
C VAL A 70 -7.17 -1.29 8.53
N LEU A 71 -6.08 -0.67 8.98
CA LEU A 71 -5.63 0.64 8.55
C LEU A 71 -4.69 0.50 7.35
N CYS A 72 -4.36 1.64 6.72
CA CYS A 72 -3.24 1.66 5.78
C CYS A 72 -1.96 1.18 6.49
N PRO A 73 -1.17 0.27 5.89
CA PRO A 73 0.05 -0.25 6.50
C PRO A 73 1.21 0.75 6.50
N LEU A 74 1.01 1.98 5.99
CA LEU A 74 2.02 3.04 6.01
C LEU A 74 1.83 3.94 7.24
N PRO A 75 2.91 4.44 7.86
CA PRO A 75 2.82 5.21 9.10
C PRO A 75 2.38 6.67 8.93
N CYS A 76 1.99 7.09 7.72
CA CYS A 76 1.71 8.48 7.37
C CYS A 76 0.45 8.62 6.50
N GLU A 77 -0.06 9.85 6.41
CA GLU A 77 -1.21 10.20 5.56
C GLU A 77 -0.81 10.62 4.15
N ARG A 78 0.46 10.94 3.93
CA ARG A 78 1.02 11.37 2.65
C ARG A 78 2.34 10.65 2.40
N VAL A 79 2.59 10.32 1.14
CA VAL A 79 3.79 9.61 0.70
C VAL A 79 4.37 10.28 -0.54
N VAL A 80 5.68 10.15 -0.71
CA VAL A 80 6.38 10.53 -1.94
C VAL A 80 6.31 9.34 -2.90
N LEU A 81 5.64 9.49 -4.04
CA LEU A 81 5.49 8.45 -5.05
C LEU A 81 6.57 8.60 -6.14
N MET A 82 7.32 7.53 -6.39
CA MET A 82 8.42 7.50 -7.36
C MET A 82 8.36 6.29 -8.30
N PRO A 83 8.88 6.42 -9.54
CA PRO A 83 9.12 7.69 -10.22
C PRO A 83 7.80 8.44 -10.37
N ALA A 84 7.78 9.77 -10.24
CA ALA A 84 6.61 10.56 -10.62
C ALA A 84 6.53 10.63 -12.15
N GLY A 85 5.34 10.41 -12.71
CA GLY A 85 5.09 10.67 -14.13
C GLY A 85 5.14 12.17 -14.43
N PRO A 86 5.23 12.57 -15.71
CA PRO A 86 5.20 13.98 -16.09
C PRO A 86 3.97 14.70 -15.53
N GLY A 87 4.20 15.74 -14.72
CA GLY A 87 3.15 16.52 -14.06
C GLY A 87 2.64 15.93 -12.74
N GLU A 88 2.88 14.64 -12.46
CA GLU A 88 2.37 14.02 -11.24
C GLU A 88 2.91 14.72 -10.01
N ALA A 89 2.01 15.04 -9.07
CA ALA A 89 2.43 15.49 -7.76
C ALA A 89 3.26 14.38 -7.11
N GLU A 90 4.42 14.77 -6.59
CA GLU A 90 5.31 13.80 -5.96
C GLU A 90 4.71 13.31 -4.65
N GLU A 91 4.05 14.19 -3.89
CA GLU A 91 3.33 13.80 -2.68
C GLU A 91 1.86 13.48 -2.97
N VAL A 92 1.46 12.27 -2.59
CA VAL A 92 0.08 11.80 -2.73
C VAL A 92 -0.51 11.42 -1.38
N PRO A 93 -1.77 11.77 -1.11
CA PRO A 93 -2.50 11.30 0.06
C PRO A 93 -2.79 9.80 -0.04
N VAL A 94 -2.77 9.13 1.11
CA VAL A 94 -3.00 7.70 1.22
C VAL A 94 -4.39 7.40 1.77
N LEU A 95 -5.11 6.50 1.10
CA LEU A 95 -6.41 6.02 1.51
C LEU A 95 -6.29 4.68 2.25
N PRO A 96 -7.19 4.40 3.22
CA PRO A 96 -7.30 3.08 3.81
C PRO A 96 -7.67 2.01 2.76
N PRO A 97 -7.24 0.75 2.95
CA PRO A 97 -7.68 -0.36 2.10
C PRO A 97 -9.21 -0.52 2.16
N GLY A 98 -9.84 -0.85 1.04
CA GLY A 98 -11.29 -1.00 0.94
C GLY A 98 -12.04 0.32 0.71
N LYS A 99 -11.35 1.47 0.77
CA LYS A 99 -11.99 2.77 0.51
C LYS A 99 -12.30 2.89 -0.99
N ALA A 100 -13.52 3.34 -1.29
CA ALA A 100 -13.94 3.59 -2.66
C ALA A 100 -13.02 4.60 -3.37
N LEU A 101 -12.62 4.26 -4.59
CA LEU A 101 -11.85 5.11 -5.48
C LEU A 101 -12.81 5.87 -6.39
N SER A 102 -12.84 7.19 -6.24
CA SER A 102 -13.60 8.07 -7.13
C SER A 102 -12.79 8.30 -8.41
N VAL A 103 -13.24 7.72 -9.52
CA VAL A 103 -12.51 7.78 -10.81
C VAL A 103 -13.35 8.52 -11.84
N PRO A 104 -12.97 9.75 -12.24
CA PRO A 104 -13.68 10.43 -13.32
C PRO A 104 -13.44 9.77 -14.68
N VAL A 105 -14.36 10.03 -15.60
CA VAL A 105 -14.31 9.50 -16.97
C VAL A 105 -13.01 9.85 -17.72
N SER A 106 -12.37 10.97 -17.37
CA SER A 106 -11.09 11.38 -17.98
C SER A 106 -9.85 10.79 -17.29
N ALA A 107 -10.02 10.12 -16.15
CA ALA A 107 -8.93 9.57 -15.36
C ALA A 107 -8.69 8.09 -15.67
N ALA A 108 -7.51 7.61 -15.29
CA ALA A 108 -7.14 6.23 -15.26
C ALA A 108 -6.98 5.76 -13.81
N LEU A 109 -7.36 4.52 -13.59
CA LEU A 109 -6.97 3.75 -12.43
C LEU A 109 -5.63 3.09 -12.72
N GLU A 110 -4.71 3.18 -11.78
CA GLU A 110 -3.44 2.47 -11.81
C GLU A 110 -3.28 1.62 -10.57
N GLY A 111 -2.38 0.64 -10.62
CA GLY A 111 -2.01 -0.11 -9.44
C GLY A 111 -0.82 -1.00 -9.71
N GLY A 112 -0.41 -1.78 -8.72
CA GLY A 112 0.72 -2.70 -8.86
C GLY A 112 1.43 -2.93 -7.53
N ALA A 113 2.76 -2.97 -7.59
CA ALA A 113 3.62 -3.16 -6.43
C ALA A 113 4.59 -1.99 -6.25
N ALA A 114 4.75 -1.56 -5.01
CA ALA A 114 5.71 -0.53 -4.63
C ALA A 114 6.61 -1.01 -3.49
N LEU A 115 7.90 -0.69 -3.61
CA LEU A 115 8.85 -0.79 -2.51
C LEU A 115 8.63 0.42 -1.58
N VAL A 116 8.42 0.15 -0.30
CA VAL A 116 8.26 1.15 0.74
C VAL A 116 9.62 1.44 1.35
N MET A 117 9.99 2.71 1.42
CA MET A 117 11.22 3.18 2.04
C MET A 117 10.91 4.32 3.01
N VAL A 118 11.76 4.47 4.03
CA VAL A 118 11.79 5.66 4.87
C VAL A 118 13.08 6.43 4.60
N ALA A 119 12.98 7.75 4.42
CA ALA A 119 14.15 8.61 4.33
C ALA A 119 14.84 8.69 5.70
N GLY A 120 16.10 8.27 5.78
CA GLY A 120 16.96 8.41 6.96
C GLY A 120 18.14 9.34 6.70
N GLY A 121 18.87 9.70 7.77
CA GLY A 121 20.06 10.56 7.67
C GLY A 121 21.20 9.96 6.84
N ALA A 122 21.30 8.63 6.78
CA ALA A 122 22.30 7.89 6.01
C ALA A 122 21.82 7.47 4.60
N GLY A 123 20.59 7.83 4.23
CA GLY A 123 19.94 7.39 2.98
C GLY A 123 18.60 6.69 3.23
N PRO A 124 17.92 6.23 2.15
CA PRO A 124 16.67 5.51 2.28
C PRO A 124 16.86 4.11 2.84
N VAL A 125 15.99 3.74 3.78
CA VAL A 125 15.95 2.40 4.36
C VAL A 125 14.68 1.70 3.89
N PRO A 126 14.79 0.55 3.20
CA PRO A 126 13.63 -0.16 2.71
C PRO A 126 12.91 -0.86 3.88
N LEU A 127 11.60 -0.69 3.94
CA LEU A 127 10.73 -1.27 4.96
C LEU A 127 10.04 -2.56 4.49
N GLY A 128 9.85 -2.70 3.18
CA GLY A 128 9.15 -3.84 2.59
C GLY A 128 8.38 -3.46 1.33
N TRP A 129 7.45 -4.32 0.92
CA TRP A 129 6.64 -4.14 -0.28
C TRP A 129 5.16 -4.01 0.03
N VAL A 130 4.44 -3.24 -0.80
CA VAL A 130 3.00 -3.05 -0.67
C VAL A 130 2.32 -3.11 -2.04
N GLN A 131 1.09 -3.62 -2.07
CA GLN A 131 0.22 -3.47 -3.23
C GLN A 131 -0.32 -2.04 -3.27
N THR A 132 -0.50 -1.48 -4.46
CA THR A 132 -1.07 -0.14 -4.62
C THR A 132 -2.20 -0.11 -5.63
N GLN A 133 -3.15 0.78 -5.41
CA GLN A 133 -4.14 1.23 -6.39
C GLN A 133 -4.25 2.75 -6.28
N GLY A 134 -4.30 3.47 -7.38
CA GLY A 134 -4.35 4.92 -7.38
C GLY A 134 -5.11 5.47 -8.57
N VAL A 135 -5.49 6.74 -8.49
CA VAL A 135 -6.18 7.45 -9.57
C VAL A 135 -5.26 8.54 -10.11
N THR A 136 -5.03 8.51 -11.43
CA THR A 136 -4.24 9.50 -12.16
C THR A 136 -5.04 10.03 -13.33
N ASP A 137 -5.02 11.33 -13.59
CA ASP A 137 -5.58 11.91 -14.81
C ASP A 137 -4.52 12.12 -15.91
N GLY A 138 -3.35 11.50 -15.75
CA GLY A 138 -2.21 11.64 -16.65
C GLY A 138 -1.42 12.94 -16.44
N VAL A 139 -1.93 13.88 -15.63
CA VAL A 139 -1.22 15.10 -15.24
C VAL A 139 -1.01 15.13 -13.73
N ARG A 140 -1.85 14.49 -12.90
CA ARG A 140 -1.70 14.47 -11.44
C ARG A 140 -2.09 13.10 -10.87
N GLY A 141 -1.18 12.49 -10.10
CA GLY A 141 -1.54 11.44 -9.14
C GLY A 141 -2.34 12.07 -8.00
N ARG A 142 -3.49 11.48 -7.65
CA ARG A 142 -4.45 12.11 -6.73
C ARG A 142 -4.60 11.41 -5.40
N TRP A 143 -4.71 10.08 -5.44
CA TRP A 143 -4.90 9.25 -4.25
C TRP A 143 -4.19 7.94 -4.46
N LEU A 144 -3.68 7.38 -3.38
CA LEU A 144 -3.12 6.04 -3.36
C LEU A 144 -3.79 5.23 -2.25
N SER A 145 -4.45 4.15 -2.60
CA SER A 145 -4.78 3.09 -1.66
C SER A 145 -3.64 2.09 -1.64
N CYS A 146 -3.21 1.72 -0.45
CA CYS A 146 -2.28 0.62 -0.25
C CYS A 146 -3.02 -0.66 0.12
N GLY A 147 -2.42 -1.81 -0.17
CA GLY A 147 -2.87 -3.11 0.33
C GLY A 147 -2.96 -3.10 1.86
N PRO A 148 -3.69 -4.05 2.46
CA PRO A 148 -3.85 -4.12 3.92
C PRO A 148 -2.55 -4.43 4.67
N GLU A 149 -1.53 -4.90 3.96
CA GLU A 149 -0.31 -5.45 4.56
C GLU A 149 0.95 -4.93 3.88
N LEU A 150 1.97 -4.69 4.71
CA LEU A 150 3.35 -4.50 4.31
C LEU A 150 4.07 -5.86 4.34
N CYS A 151 4.57 -6.33 3.20
CA CYS A 151 5.42 -7.51 3.14
C CYS A 151 6.85 -7.15 3.53
N LEU A 152 7.35 -7.66 4.64
CA LEU A 152 8.66 -7.30 5.21
C LEU A 152 9.86 -7.97 4.49
N ALA A 153 9.62 -8.83 3.50
CA ALA A 153 10.69 -9.57 2.82
C ALA A 153 11.45 -8.69 1.80
N LEU A 154 12.79 -8.72 1.84
CA LEU A 154 13.69 -8.08 0.85
C LEU A 154 14.92 -8.98 0.64
N PRO A 155 15.30 -9.35 -0.61
CA PRO A 155 15.46 -8.41 -1.74
C PRO A 155 14.84 -8.82 -3.09
N GLU A 156 14.27 -10.02 -3.23
CA GLU A 156 13.89 -10.58 -4.55
C GLU A 156 12.63 -9.94 -5.15
N GLY A 157 11.99 -9.03 -4.42
CA GLY A 157 10.76 -8.38 -4.84
C GLY A 157 9.57 -9.33 -4.95
N PRO A 158 8.37 -8.79 -5.20
CA PRO A 158 7.18 -9.61 -5.34
C PRO A 158 7.10 -10.29 -6.69
N GLY A 159 6.46 -11.46 -6.70
CA GLY A 159 6.26 -12.25 -7.91
C GLY A 159 5.21 -11.67 -8.84
N LEU A 160 4.83 -12.46 -9.85
CA LEU A 160 3.74 -12.14 -10.77
C LEU A 160 2.41 -11.90 -10.03
N GLY A 161 1.54 -11.10 -10.63
CA GLY A 161 0.20 -10.86 -10.11
C GLY A 161 -0.85 -10.73 -11.21
N HIS A 162 -2.07 -10.44 -10.76
CA HIS A 162 -3.19 -10.10 -11.61
C HIS A 162 -4.01 -9.01 -10.95
N ALA A 163 -4.65 -8.20 -11.78
CA ALA A 163 -5.73 -7.34 -11.36
C ALA A 163 -7.01 -7.71 -12.12
N ARG A 164 -8.13 -7.62 -11.41
CA ARG A 164 -9.44 -8.07 -11.85
C ARG A 164 -10.46 -6.99 -11.57
N LEU A 165 -11.43 -6.87 -12.47
CA LEU A 165 -12.58 -6.00 -12.31
C LEU A 165 -13.85 -6.85 -12.17
N PHE A 166 -14.66 -6.58 -11.15
CA PHE A 166 -15.89 -7.32 -10.84
C PHE A 166 -17.11 -6.38 -10.80
N SER A 167 -18.26 -6.85 -11.25
CA SER A 167 -19.58 -6.24 -10.99
C SER A 167 -20.52 -7.32 -10.49
N ASP A 168 -21.14 -7.13 -9.33
CA ASP A 168 -22.06 -8.11 -8.72
C ASP A 168 -21.51 -9.55 -8.74
N SER A 169 -20.24 -9.71 -8.33
CA SER A 169 -19.47 -10.96 -8.37
C SER A 169 -19.14 -11.52 -9.77
N THR A 170 -19.64 -10.93 -10.84
CA THR A 170 -19.28 -11.28 -12.22
C THR A 170 -17.96 -10.63 -12.60
N ARG A 171 -16.98 -11.41 -13.03
CA ARG A 171 -15.69 -10.90 -13.52
C ARG A 171 -15.88 -10.26 -14.90
N ILE A 172 -15.60 -8.96 -14.99
CA ILE A 172 -15.67 -8.16 -16.23
C ILE A 172 -14.36 -8.26 -17.01
N ALA A 173 -13.22 -8.12 -16.31
CA ALA A 173 -11.91 -8.08 -16.93
C ALA A 173 -10.83 -8.65 -16.00
N GLU A 174 -9.75 -9.15 -16.58
CA GLU A 174 -8.53 -9.57 -15.88
C GLU A 174 -7.31 -9.19 -16.72
N PHE A 175 -6.27 -8.71 -16.04
CA PHE A 175 -5.04 -8.29 -16.68
C PHE A 175 -3.84 -8.68 -15.81
N PRO A 176 -2.74 -9.14 -16.43
CA PRO A 176 -1.55 -9.53 -15.70
C PRO A 176 -0.87 -8.29 -15.10
N ILE A 177 -0.27 -8.46 -13.93
CA ILE A 177 0.63 -7.50 -13.32
C ILE A 177 2.03 -8.07 -13.51
N PRO A 178 2.93 -7.36 -14.21
CA PRO A 178 4.30 -7.82 -14.33
C PRO A 178 4.88 -7.99 -12.92
N GLY A 179 5.62 -9.07 -12.71
CA GLY A 179 6.35 -9.24 -11.46
C GLY A 179 7.38 -8.14 -11.29
N ALA A 180 7.75 -7.88 -10.05
CA ALA A 180 8.92 -7.09 -9.73
C ALA A 180 9.99 -8.02 -9.15
N GLU A 181 10.21 -9.17 -9.80
CA GLU A 181 11.20 -10.15 -9.37
C GLU A 181 12.62 -9.68 -9.70
N GLY A 182 13.58 -10.04 -8.85
CA GLY A 182 15.00 -9.80 -9.06
C GLY A 182 15.58 -8.66 -8.23
N PRO A 183 16.89 -8.40 -8.35
CA PRO A 183 17.58 -7.40 -7.54
C PRO A 183 17.14 -5.98 -7.92
N HIS A 184 16.45 -5.30 -7.01
CA HIS A 184 16.13 -3.88 -7.17
C HIS A 184 17.25 -3.03 -6.61
N ARG A 185 17.92 -2.27 -7.48
CA ARG A 185 18.80 -1.19 -7.03
C ARG A 185 17.92 -0.12 -6.39
N LEU A 186 18.20 0.23 -5.14
CA LEU A 186 17.52 1.35 -4.49
C LEU A 186 17.71 2.60 -5.36
N PRO A 187 16.62 3.35 -5.64
CA PRO A 187 16.75 4.58 -6.39
C PRO A 187 17.62 5.57 -5.63
N ASP A 188 18.38 6.38 -6.37
CA ASP A 188 19.04 7.54 -5.79
C ASP A 188 17.97 8.57 -5.42
N LEU A 189 17.67 8.67 -4.13
CA LEU A 189 16.65 9.58 -3.64
C LEU A 189 17.28 10.94 -3.40
N GLN A 190 16.67 11.98 -3.97
CA GLN A 190 16.97 13.34 -3.55
C GLN A 190 16.80 13.46 -2.04
N PRO A 191 17.63 14.26 -1.33
CA PRO A 191 17.51 14.43 0.11
C PRO A 191 16.07 14.78 0.51
N ARG A 192 15.52 14.02 1.46
CA ARG A 192 14.18 14.24 2.04
C ARG A 192 14.28 14.46 3.54
N PRO A 193 13.32 15.14 4.17
CA PRO A 193 13.22 15.18 5.62
C PRO A 193 13.22 13.77 6.21
N PRO A 194 13.93 13.52 7.32
CA PRO A 194 13.90 12.23 8.02
C PRO A 194 12.47 11.80 8.35
N GLY A 195 12.18 10.50 8.18
CA GLY A 195 10.84 9.95 8.38
C GLY A 195 9.90 10.07 7.18
N THR A 196 10.33 10.73 6.09
CA THR A 196 9.52 10.79 4.85
C THR A 196 9.36 9.39 4.27
N ILE A 197 8.12 8.95 4.06
CA ILE A 197 7.83 7.66 3.42
C ILE A 197 7.82 7.82 1.91
N VAL A 198 8.62 7.00 1.23
CA VAL A 198 8.77 6.97 -0.22
C VAL A 198 8.27 5.63 -0.74
N LEU A 199 7.42 5.68 -1.77
CA LEU A 199 6.92 4.52 -2.48
C LEU A 199 7.54 4.46 -3.88
N TYR A 200 8.43 3.50 -4.09
CA TYR A 200 9.03 3.26 -5.40
C TYR A 200 8.25 2.19 -6.18
N ARG A 201 7.49 2.63 -7.18
CA ARG A 201 6.67 1.79 -8.08
C ARG A 201 7.56 0.90 -8.94
N ALA A 202 7.58 -0.40 -8.65
CA ALA A 202 8.37 -1.36 -9.42
C ALA A 202 7.54 -2.09 -10.48
N ALA A 203 6.25 -2.29 -10.23
CA ALA A 203 5.31 -2.89 -11.18
C ALA A 203 4.05 -2.05 -11.28
N ARG A 204 3.50 -1.94 -12.49
CA ARG A 204 2.28 -1.17 -12.75
C ARG A 204 1.37 -1.82 -13.77
N TRP A 205 0.07 -1.62 -13.57
CA TRP A 205 -0.98 -1.79 -14.55
C TRP A 205 -1.80 -0.51 -14.63
N MET A 206 -2.53 -0.34 -15.73
CA MET A 206 -3.40 0.82 -15.94
C MET A 206 -4.73 0.36 -16.55
N LEU A 207 -5.83 0.90 -16.04
CA LEU A 207 -7.18 0.68 -16.51
C LEU A 207 -7.85 2.03 -16.68
N ARG A 208 -8.53 2.27 -17.80
CA ARG A 208 -9.45 3.40 -17.94
C ARG A 208 -10.87 2.90 -17.69
N PRO A 209 -11.50 3.23 -16.55
CA PRO A 209 -12.84 2.75 -16.27
C PRO A 209 -13.84 3.31 -17.29
N ARG A 210 -14.79 2.48 -17.70
CA ARG A 210 -15.94 2.89 -18.50
C ARG A 210 -17.09 3.31 -17.59
N ARG A 211 -18.10 4.00 -18.12
CA ARG A 211 -19.27 4.43 -17.34
C ARG A 211 -20.04 3.26 -16.73
N ASP A 212 -20.08 2.11 -17.43
CA ASP A 212 -20.68 0.87 -16.95
C ASP A 212 -19.81 0.11 -15.93
N HIS A 213 -18.67 0.68 -15.52
CA HIS A 213 -17.89 0.18 -14.38
C HIS A 213 -18.22 0.90 -13.06
N ASP A 214 -19.21 1.79 -13.03
CA ASP A 214 -19.64 2.42 -11.77
C ASP A 214 -20.21 1.37 -10.82
N GLY A 215 -19.75 1.36 -9.56
CA GLY A 215 -20.06 0.33 -8.58
C GLY A 215 -19.25 -0.97 -8.73
N ALA A 216 -18.40 -1.09 -9.76
CA ALA A 216 -17.52 -2.24 -9.90
C ALA A 216 -16.42 -2.26 -8.82
N THR A 217 -15.88 -3.42 -8.49
CA THR A 217 -14.74 -3.56 -7.57
C THR A 217 -13.49 -3.96 -8.34
N VAL A 218 -12.40 -3.22 -8.12
CA VAL A 218 -11.08 -3.64 -8.59
C VAL A 218 -10.38 -4.46 -7.50
N GLU A 219 -9.96 -5.67 -7.84
CA GLU A 219 -9.08 -6.50 -7.02
C GLU A 219 -7.68 -6.47 -7.61
N THR A 220 -6.66 -6.34 -6.76
CA THR A 220 -5.27 -6.59 -7.09
C THR A 220 -4.77 -7.71 -6.21
N ARG A 221 -4.07 -8.68 -6.81
CA ARG A 221 -3.39 -9.75 -6.09
C ARG A 221 -2.04 -9.98 -6.73
N ILE A 222 -0.99 -9.90 -5.90
CA ILE A 222 0.38 -10.07 -6.35
C ILE A 222 1.03 -11.14 -5.46
N ALA A 223 1.67 -12.12 -6.08
CA ALA A 223 2.34 -13.19 -5.35
C ALA A 223 3.37 -12.60 -4.37
N GLY A 224 3.30 -13.04 -3.12
CA GLY A 224 4.18 -12.55 -2.06
C GLY A 224 3.76 -11.22 -1.43
N LEU A 225 2.65 -10.58 -1.84
CA LEU A 225 2.18 -9.31 -1.25
C LEU A 225 0.91 -9.42 -0.40
N GLY A 226 0.78 -10.51 0.37
CA GLY A 226 -0.26 -10.64 1.39
C GLY A 226 -1.68 -10.76 0.85
N LEU A 227 -2.65 -10.24 1.60
CA LEU A 227 -4.06 -10.22 1.24
C LEU A 227 -4.33 -9.37 -0.02
N PRO A 228 -5.36 -9.70 -0.81
CA PRO A 228 -5.71 -8.91 -1.99
C PRO A 228 -6.16 -7.49 -1.59
N LEU A 229 -5.77 -6.50 -2.39
CA LEU A 229 -6.31 -5.16 -2.30
C LEU A 229 -7.60 -5.06 -3.14
N GLN A 230 -8.72 -4.79 -2.48
CA GLN A 230 -10.01 -4.61 -3.14
C GLN A 230 -10.52 -3.21 -2.87
N ASN A 231 -10.85 -2.45 -3.92
CA ASN A 231 -11.49 -1.15 -3.78
C ASN A 231 -12.68 -1.02 -4.73
N PRO A 232 -13.84 -0.55 -4.24
CA PRO A 232 -14.95 -0.15 -5.10
C PRO A 232 -14.54 1.03 -5.98
N ILE A 233 -15.07 1.07 -7.20
CA ILE A 233 -14.98 2.19 -8.12
C ILE A 233 -16.29 2.94 -8.06
N THR A 234 -16.20 4.26 -7.93
CA THR A 234 -17.35 5.17 -8.02
C THR A 234 -17.10 6.17 -9.12
N ALA A 235 -18.14 6.47 -9.89
CA ALA A 235 -18.10 7.54 -10.89
C ALA A 235 -17.83 8.88 -10.18
N GLY A 236 -16.62 9.41 -10.38
CA GLY A 236 -16.23 10.70 -9.82
C GLY A 236 -16.64 11.85 -10.72
N THR A 237 -17.04 12.99 -10.13
CA THR A 237 -17.10 14.24 -10.89
C THR A 237 -15.71 14.87 -10.99
N GLY A 238 -15.40 15.52 -12.11
CA GLY A 238 -14.16 16.29 -12.25
C GLY A 238 -14.03 17.44 -11.24
N ALA A 239 -15.14 17.84 -10.58
CA ALA A 239 -15.18 18.90 -9.57
C ALA A 239 -14.81 18.40 -8.16
N GLU A 240 -15.25 17.20 -7.77
CA GLU A 240 -14.81 16.54 -6.53
C GLU A 240 -13.31 16.29 -6.56
N MET A 241 -12.79 15.88 -7.72
CA MET A 241 -11.36 15.74 -7.94
C MET A 241 -10.57 17.02 -7.59
N ARG A 242 -11.05 18.22 -7.93
CA ARG A 242 -10.31 19.48 -7.71
C ARG A 242 -10.29 19.96 -6.26
N ARG A 243 -11.24 19.55 -5.42
CA ARG A 243 -11.38 20.05 -4.05
C ARG A 243 -10.53 19.30 -3.03
N SER A 244 -10.07 18.12 -3.40
CA SER A 244 -9.36 17.22 -2.50
C SER A 244 -7.84 17.20 -2.78
N ALA A 245 -7.37 17.98 -3.76
CA ALA A 245 -5.96 18.28 -4.02
C ALA A 245 -5.57 19.61 -3.40
#